data_AF-A0A365KC07-F1
#
_entry.id   AF-A0A365KC07-F1
#
_cell.length_a   1.000
_cell.length_b   1.000
_cell.length_c   1.000
_cell.angle_alpha   90.00
_cell.angle_beta   90.00
_cell.angle_gamma   90.00
#
_symmetry.space_group_name_H-M   'P 1'
#
loop_
_entity.id
_entity.type
_entity.pdbx_description
1 polymer ?
#
loop_
_entity_poly.entity_id
_entity_poly.type
_entity_poly.pdbx_seq_one_letter_code
_entity_poly.pdbx_strand_id
1 'polypeptide(L)'
;MATVLSLAKQYEDTIRNYMAAIDKSLHPARALDEEMVRKAVFLVRHDGVQIHSFNEERLLLEASVKDAHTVKVVLNFGKLTAVCACPQDQTCRHRLAVIFSLYQKIDSLSEWVAKWRDKENEKLATLTNKRSPDQWEALIRSTWREPINDYVTRNYFYFEQLYEGRLKNALSFMPIEREWKTLYKTYAHLISLTEVWDTFSAGTKEVHHSFFKTWFADELHALRDMLGQLRGLHRTFESDAFFTHLRELVREFAETNDDSFSERFEIYQLFWTELFVSKRERMSGLEEFRRPDERVKAFFALLLGNEVSPGAITPGAAADWVKLAVLAEEEGHQQGLTAILMAIKPHVRSFLFDGLYTQYRHHYVRVLSRLYSLIDLTEEDWEDLFTQFGHYGLPAYSAYLVEKGMYKQWAELHQLHNSPLYFAEECGLKEVHNAAPDFALPLYHRYALQHLEERSRTSYKQAVRVWKKMKAACKKSGQMPFWNDYMKEIQHRYKRLRALQEEIEKGKLL
;
A
#
# COMPACT_ATOMS: atom_id res chain seq x y z
N MET A 1 -12.50 42.27 55.24
CA MET A 1 -12.13 41.17 54.33
C MET A 1 -13.12 41.18 53.18
N ALA A 2 -12.68 41.58 51.99
CA ALA A 2 -13.49 41.47 50.78
C ALA A 2 -13.88 39.99 50.60
N THR A 3 -15.16 39.71 50.43
CA THR A 3 -15.60 38.35 50.11
C THR A 3 -15.14 38.02 48.69
N VAL A 4 -14.90 36.74 48.39
CA VAL A 4 -14.55 36.31 47.01
C VAL A 4 -15.56 36.83 45.98
N LEU A 5 -16.82 37.02 46.40
CA LEU A 5 -17.89 37.62 45.60
C LEU A 5 -17.68 39.12 45.32
N SER A 6 -17.23 39.91 46.30
CA SER A 6 -16.95 41.34 46.07
C SER A 6 -15.71 41.56 45.20
N LEU A 7 -14.71 40.68 45.33
CA LEU A 7 -13.53 40.70 44.46
C LEU A 7 -13.87 40.35 43.01
N ALA A 8 -14.70 39.31 42.80
CA ALA A 8 -15.13 38.90 41.47
C ALA A 8 -15.95 39.99 40.76
N LYS A 9 -16.78 40.75 41.50
CA LYS A 9 -17.54 41.88 40.94
C LYS A 9 -16.67 43.10 40.63
N GLN A 10 -15.66 43.39 41.45
CA GLN A 10 -14.78 44.54 41.25
C GLN A 10 -13.85 44.37 40.03
N TYR A 11 -13.43 43.13 39.74
CA TYR A 11 -12.55 42.80 38.62
C TYR A 11 -13.25 41.97 37.54
N GLU A 12 -14.55 42.21 37.34
CA GLU A 12 -15.38 41.47 36.39
C GLU A 12 -14.79 41.53 34.97
N ASP A 13 -14.38 42.71 34.51
CA ASP A 13 -13.81 42.90 33.17
C ASP A 13 -12.52 42.10 32.97
N THR A 14 -11.66 42.03 34.00
CA THR A 14 -10.43 41.25 33.94
C THR A 14 -10.73 39.75 33.87
N ILE A 15 -11.72 39.27 34.63
CA ILE A 15 -12.13 37.86 34.61
C ILE A 15 -12.77 37.49 33.26
N ARG A 16 -13.59 38.38 32.69
CA ARG A 16 -14.13 38.20 31.32
C ARG A 16 -13.03 38.19 30.27
N ASN A 17 -11.99 39.01 30.41
CA ASN A 17 -10.83 38.98 29.52
C ASN A 17 -10.03 37.67 29.62
N TYR A 18 -9.87 37.11 30.82
CA TYR A 18 -9.30 35.77 30.97
C TYR A 18 -10.16 34.69 30.30
N MET A 19 -11.48 34.74 30.47
CA MET A 19 -12.41 33.81 29.80
C MET A 19 -12.35 33.95 28.28
N ALA A 20 -12.25 35.17 27.73
CA ALA A 20 -12.09 35.41 26.31
C ALA A 20 -10.73 34.93 25.77
N ALA A 21 -9.67 35.02 26.57
CA ALA A 21 -8.36 34.45 26.23
C ALA A 21 -8.42 32.92 26.18
N ILE A 22 -9.07 32.29 27.17
CA ILE A 22 -9.28 30.84 27.22
C ILE A 22 -10.11 30.37 26.01
N ASP A 23 -11.18 31.08 25.69
CA ASP A 23 -12.07 30.82 24.55
C ASP A 23 -11.36 30.90 23.19
N LYS A 24 -10.34 31.78 23.07
CA LYS A 24 -9.50 31.88 21.87
C LYS A 24 -8.39 30.84 21.83
N SER A 25 -7.86 30.42 22.98
CA SER A 25 -6.72 29.52 23.06
C SER A 25 -7.07 28.02 23.05
N LEU A 26 -8.25 27.66 23.56
CA LEU A 26 -8.68 26.26 23.69
C LEU A 26 -9.79 25.94 22.68
N HIS A 27 -9.69 24.80 22.01
CA HIS A 27 -10.65 24.40 20.98
C HIS A 27 -11.40 23.11 21.37
N PRO A 28 -12.75 23.06 21.32
CA PRO A 28 -13.52 21.86 21.66
C PRO A 28 -13.16 20.60 20.87
N ALA A 29 -12.72 20.76 19.62
CA ALA A 29 -12.38 19.64 18.73
C ALA A 29 -11.07 18.93 19.12
N ARG A 30 -10.20 19.56 19.93
CA ARG A 30 -8.93 18.96 20.36
C ARG A 30 -9.19 18.16 21.63
N ALA A 31 -9.00 16.84 21.59
CA ALA A 31 -9.30 15.94 22.70
C ALA A 31 -8.58 16.34 24.01
N LEU A 32 -7.34 16.84 23.90
CA LEU A 32 -6.55 17.33 25.04
C LEU A 32 -7.17 18.59 25.68
N ASP A 33 -7.73 19.50 24.89
CA ASP A 33 -8.33 20.74 25.39
C ASP A 33 -9.72 20.46 26.00
N GLU A 34 -10.52 19.58 25.38
CA GLU A 34 -11.80 19.11 25.93
C GLU A 34 -11.59 18.44 27.29
N GLU A 35 -10.62 17.52 27.37
CA GLU A 35 -10.31 16.83 28.61
C GLU A 35 -9.80 17.79 29.69
N MET A 36 -9.00 18.79 29.31
CA MET A 36 -8.49 19.81 30.22
C MET A 36 -9.62 20.68 30.80
N VAL A 37 -10.53 21.17 29.94
CA VAL A 37 -11.71 21.94 30.35
C VAL A 37 -12.63 21.10 31.22
N ARG A 38 -12.88 19.84 30.84
CA ARG A 38 -13.72 18.90 31.60
C ARG A 38 -13.16 18.64 33.01
N LYS A 39 -11.85 18.40 33.13
CA LYS A 39 -11.17 18.21 34.42
C LYS A 39 -11.17 19.49 35.25
N ALA A 40 -10.96 20.65 34.64
CA ALA A 40 -11.02 21.94 35.34
C ALA A 40 -12.42 22.25 35.90
N VAL A 41 -13.48 22.01 35.11
CA VAL A 41 -14.88 22.16 35.55
C VAL A 41 -15.21 21.19 36.69
N PHE A 42 -14.70 19.95 36.61
CA PHE A 42 -14.85 18.97 37.69
C PHE A 42 -14.25 19.45 39.01
N LEU A 43 -13.03 20.00 38.98
CA LEU A 43 -12.36 20.55 40.17
C LEU A 43 -13.15 21.71 40.81
N VAL A 44 -13.76 22.57 39.99
CA VAL A 44 -14.59 23.68 40.49
C VAL A 44 -15.89 23.19 41.12
N ARG A 45 -16.55 22.17 40.53
CA ARG A 45 -17.81 21.62 41.04
C ARG A 45 -17.67 20.86 42.37
N HIS A 46 -16.47 20.37 42.68
CA HIS A 46 -16.17 19.62 43.91
C HIS A 46 -15.46 20.47 44.96
N ASP A 47 -15.56 21.81 44.88
CA ASP A 47 -14.91 22.77 45.79
C ASP A 47 -13.39 22.54 45.93
N GLY A 48 -12.74 22.10 44.85
CA GLY A 48 -11.31 21.83 44.81
C GLY A 48 -10.44 23.10 44.80
N VAL A 49 -11.02 24.30 44.76
CA VAL A 49 -10.30 25.58 44.67
C VAL A 49 -10.48 26.38 45.95
N GLN A 50 -9.38 26.73 46.60
CA GLN A 50 -9.36 27.60 47.78
C GLN A 50 -8.57 28.88 47.46
N ILE A 51 -9.22 30.03 47.58
CA ILE A 51 -8.60 31.35 47.39
C ILE A 51 -8.13 31.85 48.76
N HIS A 52 -6.84 32.15 48.90
CA HIS A 52 -6.21 32.49 50.17
C HIS A 52 -6.14 33.99 50.41
N SER A 53 -5.64 34.74 49.43
CA SER A 53 -5.41 36.17 49.55
C SER A 53 -5.47 36.87 48.20
N PHE A 54 -5.86 38.15 48.24
CA PHE A 54 -5.75 39.07 47.12
C PHE A 54 -4.99 40.31 47.59
N ASN A 55 -3.93 40.67 46.87
CA ASN A 55 -3.17 41.88 47.13
C ASN A 55 -3.62 42.98 46.17
N GLU A 56 -4.32 44.00 46.70
CA GLU A 56 -4.88 45.11 45.91
C GLU A 56 -3.80 46.02 45.28
N GLU A 57 -2.64 46.19 45.93
CA GLU A 57 -1.54 47.03 45.40
C GLU A 57 -0.79 46.35 44.25
N ARG A 58 -0.66 45.02 44.31
CA ARG A 58 0.08 44.22 43.31
C ARG A 58 -0.81 43.52 42.29
N LEU A 59 -2.14 43.58 42.47
CA LEU A 59 -3.13 42.90 41.64
C LEU A 59 -2.87 41.39 41.49
N LEU A 60 -2.43 40.76 42.59
CA LEU A 60 -2.08 39.33 42.64
C LEU A 60 -3.10 38.56 43.47
N LEU A 61 -3.63 37.48 42.91
CA LEU A 61 -4.49 36.52 43.58
C LEU A 61 -3.73 35.21 43.81
N GLU A 62 -3.71 34.75 45.06
CA GLU A 62 -3.13 33.46 45.41
C GLU A 62 -4.24 32.44 45.73
N ALA A 63 -4.21 31.31 45.02
CA ALA A 63 -5.15 30.22 45.21
C ALA A 63 -4.41 28.87 45.27
N SER A 64 -5.02 27.90 45.95
CA SER A 64 -4.58 26.51 45.93
C SER A 64 -5.66 25.62 45.34
N VAL A 65 -5.25 24.72 44.45
CA VAL A 65 -6.13 23.74 43.81
C VAL A 65 -5.80 22.34 44.36
N LYS A 66 -6.80 21.67 44.92
CA LYS A 66 -6.74 20.28 45.38
C LYS A 66 -7.09 19.35 44.24
N ASP A 67 -6.06 18.69 43.72
CA ASP A 67 -6.15 17.62 42.73
C ASP A 67 -5.54 16.34 43.37
N ALA A 68 -4.64 15.61 42.70
CA ALA A 68 -3.85 14.55 43.35
C ALA A 68 -2.89 15.08 44.44
N HIS A 69 -2.35 16.28 44.25
CA HIS A 69 -1.60 17.04 45.24
C HIS A 69 -2.14 18.48 45.28
N THR A 70 -1.91 19.19 46.39
CA THR A 70 -2.29 20.61 46.49
C THR A 70 -1.29 21.47 45.74
N VAL A 71 -1.73 22.15 44.68
CA VAL A 71 -0.88 22.99 43.83
C VAL A 71 -1.24 24.45 44.02
N LYS A 72 -0.22 25.32 44.13
CA LYS A 72 -0.40 26.78 44.23
C LYS A 72 -0.47 27.40 42.84
N VAL A 73 -1.45 28.28 42.66
CA VAL A 73 -1.71 29.05 41.44
C VAL A 73 -1.76 30.53 41.80
N VAL A 74 -1.06 31.35 41.02
CA VAL A 74 -1.05 32.81 41.18
C VAL A 74 -1.56 33.46 39.91
N LEU A 75 -2.60 34.29 40.03
CA LEU A 75 -3.13 35.09 38.92
C LEU A 75 -2.70 36.55 39.09
N ASN A 76 -2.23 37.17 37.99
CA ASN A 76 -1.87 38.57 37.95
C ASN A 76 -2.85 39.35 37.09
N PHE A 77 -3.74 40.11 37.73
CA PHE A 77 -4.81 40.87 37.09
C PHE A 77 -4.29 42.05 36.27
N GLY A 78 -3.11 42.60 36.61
CA GLY A 78 -2.49 43.71 35.87
C GLY A 78 -1.79 43.30 34.58
N LYS A 79 -1.22 42.09 34.53
CA LYS A 79 -0.50 41.56 33.35
C LYS A 79 -1.28 40.48 32.58
N LEU A 80 -2.47 40.09 33.04
CA LEU A 80 -3.28 39.00 32.47
C LEU A 80 -2.51 37.66 32.38
N THR A 81 -1.63 37.38 33.34
CA THR A 81 -0.85 36.13 33.38
C THR A 81 -1.31 35.21 34.50
N ALA A 82 -1.20 33.90 34.26
CA ALA A 82 -1.53 32.86 35.23
C ALA A 82 -0.35 31.90 35.36
N VAL A 83 0.21 31.79 36.56
CA VAL A 83 1.36 30.92 36.86
C VAL A 83 0.92 29.81 37.80
N CYS A 84 1.34 28.58 37.51
CA CYS A 84 1.04 27.40 38.32
C CYS A 84 2.33 26.66 38.65
N ALA A 85 2.43 26.11 39.86
CA ALA A 85 3.57 25.31 40.30
C ALA A 85 3.57 23.86 39.76
N CYS A 86 2.72 23.54 38.77
CA CYS A 86 2.69 22.22 38.15
C CYS A 86 3.82 22.06 37.09
N PRO A 87 4.25 20.82 36.79
CA PRO A 87 5.30 20.56 35.79
C PRO A 87 4.89 20.83 34.32
N GLN A 88 3.66 21.30 34.06
CA GLN A 88 3.23 21.71 32.73
C GLN A 88 3.59 23.18 32.46
N ASP A 89 4.40 23.42 31.41
CA ASP A 89 4.87 24.76 31.01
C ASP A 89 3.74 25.64 30.40
N GLN A 90 2.68 25.03 29.86
CA GLN A 90 1.56 25.73 29.23
C GLN A 90 0.35 25.98 30.16
N THR A 91 -0.79 26.38 29.58
CA THR A 91 -2.11 26.38 30.22
C THR A 91 -2.42 25.00 30.78
N CYS A 92 -2.74 24.94 32.07
CA CYS A 92 -3.04 23.68 32.76
C CYS A 92 -4.42 23.74 33.41
N ARG A 93 -4.96 22.55 33.74
CA ARG A 93 -6.27 22.40 34.39
C ARG A 93 -6.39 23.17 35.70
N HIS A 94 -5.29 23.39 36.44
CA HIS A 94 -5.30 24.14 37.70
C HIS A 94 -5.46 25.65 37.47
N ARG A 95 -4.80 26.22 36.45
CA ARG A 95 -4.98 27.64 36.07
C ARG A 95 -6.42 27.91 35.65
N LEU A 96 -6.97 27.01 34.81
CA LEU A 96 -8.36 27.08 34.36
C LEU A 96 -9.34 26.95 35.53
N ALA A 97 -9.11 26.04 36.47
CA ALA A 97 -9.98 25.85 37.64
C ALA A 97 -10.09 27.11 38.51
N VAL A 98 -8.99 27.84 38.73
CA VAL A 98 -9.04 29.11 39.49
C VAL A 98 -9.82 30.18 38.75
N ILE A 99 -9.61 30.31 37.43
CA ILE A 99 -10.33 31.29 36.60
C ILE A 99 -11.83 30.95 36.53
N PHE A 100 -12.17 29.66 36.35
CA PHE A 100 -13.54 29.17 36.33
C PHE A 100 -14.25 29.33 37.70
N SER A 101 -13.52 29.16 38.80
CA SER A 101 -14.05 29.40 40.16
C SER A 101 -14.43 30.87 40.38
N LEU A 102 -13.63 31.80 39.85
CA LEU A 102 -13.95 33.23 39.86
C LEU A 102 -15.13 33.56 38.92
N TYR A 103 -15.13 32.99 37.71
CA TYR A 103 -16.19 33.21 36.72
C TYR A 103 -17.55 32.69 37.19
N GLN A 104 -17.59 31.56 37.91
CA GLN A 104 -18.82 31.01 38.51
C GLN A 104 -19.51 31.99 39.49
N LYS A 105 -18.77 32.99 40.03
CA LYS A 105 -19.34 34.03 40.90
C LYS A 105 -19.96 35.21 40.14
N ILE A 106 -19.67 35.32 38.85
CA ILE A 106 -20.17 36.37 37.95
C ILE A 106 -21.29 35.83 37.07
N ASP A 107 -21.10 34.65 36.49
CA ASP A 107 -21.98 34.09 35.46
C ASP A 107 -22.00 32.56 35.51
N SER A 108 -22.90 31.93 34.76
CA SER A 108 -23.06 30.47 34.72
C SER A 108 -21.93 29.80 33.94
N LEU A 109 -20.99 29.18 34.65
CA LEU A 109 -19.95 28.34 34.04
C LEU A 109 -20.54 27.20 33.20
N SER A 110 -21.68 26.62 33.61
CA SER A 110 -22.33 25.54 32.87
C SER A 110 -22.88 26.01 31.52
N GLU A 111 -23.41 27.23 31.45
CA GLU A 111 -23.87 27.82 30.17
C GLU A 111 -22.71 28.18 29.26
N TRP A 112 -21.60 28.69 29.81
CA TRP A 112 -20.40 28.95 29.01
C TRP A 112 -19.82 27.65 28.43
N VAL A 113 -19.73 26.57 29.21
CA VAL A 113 -19.26 25.27 28.73
C VAL A 113 -20.19 24.69 27.66
N ALA A 114 -21.51 24.85 27.82
CA ALA A 114 -22.48 24.43 26.81
C ALA A 114 -22.28 25.22 25.50
N LYS A 115 -22.21 26.55 25.56
CA LYS A 115 -21.95 27.41 24.40
C LYS A 115 -20.59 27.15 23.76
N TRP A 116 -19.56 26.92 24.56
CA TRP A 116 -18.21 26.62 24.08
C TRP A 116 -18.18 25.28 23.33
N ARG A 117 -18.87 24.25 23.84
CA ARG A 117 -19.05 22.98 23.13
C ARG A 117 -19.92 23.14 21.88
N ASP A 118 -20.99 23.93 21.93
CA ASP A 118 -21.87 24.17 20.79
C ASP A 118 -21.21 24.95 19.63
N LYS A 119 -20.07 25.62 19.85
CA LYS A 119 -19.25 26.18 18.75
C LYS A 119 -18.73 25.11 17.78
N GLU A 120 -18.62 23.85 18.23
CA GLU A 120 -18.40 22.69 17.36
C GLU A 120 -19.58 22.54 16.39
N ASN A 121 -20.80 22.56 16.92
CA ASN A 121 -22.04 22.39 16.17
C ASN A 121 -22.40 23.59 15.28
N GLU A 122 -22.14 24.84 15.69
CA GLU A 122 -22.48 26.04 14.91
C GLU A 122 -21.60 26.23 13.67
N LYS A 123 -20.28 25.96 13.77
CA LYS A 123 -19.37 25.99 12.61
C LYS A 123 -19.62 24.82 11.66
N LEU A 124 -19.98 23.65 12.19
CA LEU A 124 -20.42 22.50 11.39
C LEU A 124 -21.75 22.79 10.69
N ALA A 125 -22.75 23.35 11.38
CA ALA A 125 -24.07 23.65 10.84
C ALA A 125 -24.08 24.77 9.79
N THR A 126 -23.17 25.74 9.88
CA THR A 126 -23.00 26.76 8.82
C THR A 126 -22.33 26.19 7.57
N LEU A 127 -21.48 25.16 7.71
CA LEU A 127 -20.92 24.43 6.58
C LEU A 127 -21.98 23.54 5.90
N THR A 128 -22.86 22.86 6.64
CA THR A 128 -23.83 21.89 6.08
C THR A 128 -24.90 22.46 5.14
N ASN A 129 -25.09 23.79 5.11
CA ASN A 129 -26.22 24.40 4.40
C ASN A 129 -26.03 24.61 2.88
N LYS A 130 -24.83 24.40 2.32
CA LYS A 130 -24.63 24.52 0.87
C LYS A 130 -23.70 23.43 0.33
N ARG A 131 -24.28 22.30 -0.09
CA ARG A 131 -23.61 21.16 -0.71
C ARG A 131 -22.72 21.60 -1.88
N SER A 132 -21.41 21.64 -1.65
CA SER A 132 -20.40 21.89 -2.68
C SER A 132 -19.18 20.96 -2.51
N PRO A 133 -18.38 20.73 -3.57
CA PRO A 133 -17.16 19.94 -3.49
C PRO A 133 -16.16 20.51 -2.46
N ASP A 134 -15.92 21.83 -2.49
CA ASP A 134 -15.03 22.52 -1.54
C ASP A 134 -15.46 22.33 -0.09
N GLN A 135 -16.77 22.29 0.16
CA GLN A 135 -17.32 22.10 1.49
C GLN A 135 -17.07 20.67 1.98
N TRP A 136 -17.29 19.66 1.13
CA TRP A 136 -17.00 18.27 1.47
C TRP A 136 -15.52 18.06 1.76
N GLU A 137 -14.66 18.64 0.93
CA GLU A 137 -13.23 18.59 1.16
C GLU A 137 -12.84 19.23 2.48
N ALA A 138 -13.31 20.46 2.74
CA ALA A 138 -13.01 21.16 3.99
C ALA A 138 -13.50 20.39 5.24
N LEU A 139 -14.66 19.74 5.16
CA LEU A 139 -15.20 18.90 6.23
C LEU A 139 -14.32 17.66 6.46
N ILE A 140 -13.95 16.94 5.39
CA ILE A 140 -13.13 15.74 5.51
C ILE A 140 -11.73 16.11 6.01
N ARG A 141 -11.07 17.12 5.43
CA ARG A 141 -9.75 17.58 5.90
C ARG A 141 -9.79 18.08 7.36
N SER A 142 -10.95 18.54 7.84
CA SER A 142 -11.08 18.94 9.25
C SER A 142 -10.84 17.79 10.24
N THR A 143 -11.12 16.54 9.85
CA THR A 143 -10.86 15.36 10.70
C THR A 143 -9.38 14.93 10.70
N TRP A 144 -8.57 15.51 9.81
CA TRP A 144 -7.16 15.20 9.63
C TRP A 144 -6.22 16.29 10.18
N ARG A 145 -6.76 17.37 10.77
CA ARG A 145 -6.00 18.52 11.29
C ARG A 145 -5.00 18.19 12.39
N GLU A 146 -5.27 17.15 13.18
CA GLU A 146 -4.35 16.76 14.24
C GLU A 146 -3.07 16.17 13.64
N PRO A 147 -1.87 16.62 14.07
CA PRO A 147 -0.62 16.11 13.52
C PRO A 147 -0.48 14.61 13.77
N ILE A 148 0.04 13.89 12.78
CA ILE A 148 0.34 12.47 12.90
C ILE A 148 1.70 12.32 13.58
N ASN A 149 1.75 11.53 14.65
CA ASN A 149 2.99 11.31 15.39
C ASN A 149 3.94 10.37 14.63
N ASP A 150 5.26 10.56 14.78
CA ASP A 150 6.27 9.77 14.06
C ASP A 150 6.21 8.25 14.37
N TYR A 151 5.76 7.83 15.55
CA TYR A 151 5.67 6.38 15.86
C TYR A 151 4.67 5.63 14.96
N VAL A 152 3.77 6.36 14.29
CA VAL A 152 2.76 5.79 13.39
C VAL A 152 3.40 5.27 12.09
N THR A 153 4.45 5.93 11.60
CA THR A 153 5.19 5.47 10.40
C THR A 153 5.89 4.13 10.64
N ARG A 154 6.33 3.89 11.88
CA ARG A 154 7.15 2.72 12.26
C ARG A 154 6.32 1.49 12.63
N ASN A 155 5.02 1.65 12.87
CA ASN A 155 4.17 0.56 13.33
C ASN A 155 2.82 0.59 12.60
N TYR A 156 2.65 -0.42 11.74
CA TYR A 156 1.44 -0.61 10.93
C TYR A 156 0.15 -0.60 11.75
N PHE A 157 0.10 -1.20 12.94
CA PHE A 157 -1.13 -1.26 13.74
C PHE A 157 -1.58 0.12 14.23
N TYR A 158 -0.64 0.99 14.59
CA TYR A 158 -0.97 2.37 14.95
C TYR A 158 -1.40 3.19 13.74
N PHE A 159 -0.81 2.93 12.57
CA PHE A 159 -1.23 3.51 11.30
C PHE A 159 -2.67 3.13 10.96
N GLU A 160 -2.97 1.83 10.95
CA GLU A 160 -4.29 1.30 10.62
C GLU A 160 -5.36 1.85 11.57
N GLN A 161 -5.12 1.80 12.89
CA GLN A 161 -6.06 2.32 13.89
C GLN A 161 -6.31 3.84 13.74
N LEU A 162 -5.26 4.62 13.45
CA LEU A 162 -5.38 6.06 13.22
C LEU A 162 -6.19 6.34 11.95
N TYR A 163 -5.89 5.64 10.86
CA TYR A 163 -6.58 5.79 9.59
C TYR A 163 -8.06 5.45 9.71
N GLU A 164 -8.40 4.26 10.25
CA GLU A 164 -9.78 3.83 10.45
C GLU A 164 -10.57 4.79 11.35
N GLY A 165 -9.95 5.26 12.44
CA GLY A 165 -10.57 6.21 13.35
C GLY A 165 -10.91 7.54 12.67
N ARG A 166 -9.96 8.10 11.90
CA ARG A 166 -10.16 9.38 11.20
C ARG A 166 -11.12 9.24 10.02
N LEU A 167 -11.03 8.16 9.26
CA LEU A 167 -11.96 7.86 8.16
C LEU A 167 -13.39 7.69 8.70
N LYS A 168 -13.58 6.98 9.81
CA LYS A 168 -14.89 6.85 10.47
C LYS A 168 -15.47 8.21 10.87
N ASN A 169 -14.63 9.12 11.37
CA ASN A 169 -15.05 10.48 11.69
C ASN A 169 -15.43 11.27 10.43
N ALA A 170 -14.64 11.17 9.35
CA ALA A 170 -14.97 11.79 8.07
C ALA A 170 -16.30 11.30 7.50
N LEU A 171 -16.56 9.99 7.60
CA LEU A 171 -17.80 9.34 7.17
C LEU A 171 -19.02 9.71 8.05
N SER A 172 -18.81 10.24 9.26
CA SER A 172 -19.92 10.68 10.12
C SER A 172 -20.69 11.87 9.54
N PHE A 173 -20.06 12.68 8.68
CA PHE A 173 -20.69 13.81 7.99
C PHE A 173 -21.38 13.42 6.67
N MET A 174 -21.51 12.11 6.38
CA MET A 174 -22.11 11.62 5.15
C MET A 174 -23.56 12.10 4.97
N PRO A 175 -23.93 12.58 3.77
CA PRO A 175 -25.31 12.97 3.47
C PRO A 175 -26.33 11.84 3.68
N ILE A 176 -27.55 12.22 4.03
CA ILE A 176 -28.64 11.26 4.31
C ILE A 176 -29.18 10.67 3.00
N GLU A 177 -29.17 11.47 1.93
CA GLU A 177 -29.66 11.12 0.61
C GLU A 177 -28.84 10.01 -0.05
N ARG A 178 -29.52 8.95 -0.50
CA ARG A 178 -28.87 7.73 -1.02
C ARG A 178 -27.95 7.99 -2.21
N GLU A 179 -28.35 8.90 -3.10
CA GLU A 179 -27.62 9.25 -4.33
C GLU A 179 -26.23 9.84 -4.05
N TRP A 180 -26.06 10.49 -2.90
CA TRP A 180 -24.83 11.17 -2.52
C TRP A 180 -23.91 10.32 -1.63
N LYS A 181 -24.41 9.21 -1.08
CA LYS A 181 -23.65 8.38 -0.13
C LYS A 181 -22.40 7.80 -0.75
N THR A 182 -22.51 7.17 -1.92
CA THR A 182 -21.36 6.56 -2.59
C THR A 182 -20.35 7.63 -2.99
N LEU A 183 -20.83 8.77 -3.53
CA LEU A 183 -19.96 9.87 -3.93
C LEU A 183 -19.20 10.46 -2.74
N TYR A 184 -19.91 10.70 -1.63
CA TYR A 184 -19.29 11.19 -0.39
C TYR A 184 -18.28 10.19 0.18
N LYS A 185 -18.59 8.89 0.15
CA LYS A 185 -17.63 7.85 0.56
C LYS A 185 -16.36 7.89 -0.30
N THR A 186 -16.50 7.98 -1.63
CA THR A 186 -15.33 8.12 -2.53
C THR A 186 -14.49 9.34 -2.17
N TYR A 187 -15.13 10.49 -1.89
CA TYR A 187 -14.44 11.68 -1.38
C TYR A 187 -13.71 11.42 -0.06
N ALA A 188 -14.40 10.84 0.92
CA ALA A 188 -13.86 10.56 2.25
C ALA A 188 -12.62 9.65 2.17
N HIS A 189 -12.69 8.59 1.38
CA HIS A 189 -11.57 7.67 1.15
C HIS A 189 -10.42 8.35 0.40
N LEU A 190 -10.68 9.00 -0.75
CA LEU A 190 -9.64 9.66 -1.53
C LEU A 190 -8.90 10.73 -0.72
N ILE A 191 -9.65 11.63 -0.06
CA ILE A 191 -9.03 12.72 0.71
C ILE A 191 -8.29 12.15 1.92
N SER A 192 -8.87 11.20 2.65
CA SER A 192 -8.18 10.55 3.78
C SER A 192 -6.89 9.85 3.34
N LEU A 193 -6.89 9.22 2.17
CA LEU A 193 -5.72 8.63 1.55
C LEU A 193 -4.65 9.68 1.21
N THR A 194 -5.06 10.83 0.67
CA THR A 194 -4.12 11.95 0.40
C THR A 194 -3.52 12.53 1.68
N GLU A 195 -4.30 12.64 2.76
CA GLU A 195 -3.87 13.19 4.06
C GLU A 195 -2.89 12.27 4.79
N VAL A 196 -3.08 10.96 4.68
CA VAL A 196 -2.20 9.97 5.34
C VAL A 196 -0.97 9.61 4.50
N TRP A 197 -0.86 10.14 3.27
CA TRP A 197 0.07 9.65 2.26
C TRP A 197 1.54 9.70 2.68
N ASP A 198 1.99 10.81 3.29
CA ASP A 198 3.38 10.94 3.72
C ASP A 198 3.73 9.90 4.79
N THR A 199 2.77 9.58 5.67
CA THR A 199 2.94 8.55 6.71
C THR A 199 2.98 7.15 6.09
N PHE A 200 2.11 6.90 5.12
CA PHE A 200 2.09 5.66 4.33
C PHE A 200 3.42 5.46 3.58
N SER A 201 3.84 6.47 2.80
CA SER A 201 5.07 6.43 2.00
C SER A 201 6.29 6.17 2.88
N ALA A 202 6.40 6.84 4.03
CA ALA A 202 7.46 6.57 5.00
C ALA A 202 7.40 5.14 5.55
N GLY A 203 6.22 4.65 5.92
CA GLY A 203 6.03 3.30 6.46
C GLY A 203 6.34 2.17 5.48
N THR A 204 6.19 2.40 4.16
CA THR A 204 6.59 1.42 3.14
C THR A 204 8.09 1.22 3.02
N LYS A 205 8.91 2.18 3.50
CA LYS A 205 10.37 2.08 3.52
C LYS A 205 10.90 1.30 4.74
N GLU A 206 10.03 1.01 5.72
CA GLU A 206 10.38 0.35 6.98
C GLU A 206 10.23 -1.19 6.92
N VAL A 207 10.64 -1.87 8.00
CA VAL A 207 10.65 -3.34 8.11
C VAL A 207 9.28 -4.00 7.81
N HIS A 208 8.19 -3.29 8.06
CA HIS A 208 6.81 -3.76 7.90
C HIS A 208 6.17 -3.46 6.52
N HIS A 209 6.98 -3.16 5.49
CA HIS A 209 6.49 -2.77 4.15
C HIS A 209 5.39 -3.68 3.56
N SER A 210 5.37 -4.98 3.87
CA SER A 210 4.35 -5.91 3.37
C SER A 210 2.95 -5.56 3.87
N PHE A 211 2.80 -5.11 5.11
CA PHE A 211 1.49 -4.78 5.68
C PHE A 211 0.94 -3.49 5.08
N PHE A 212 1.79 -2.47 4.91
CA PHE A 212 1.41 -1.24 4.21
C PHE A 212 0.99 -1.53 2.76
N LYS A 213 1.71 -2.40 2.04
CA LYS A 213 1.32 -2.80 0.67
C LYS A 213 -0.03 -3.53 0.63
N THR A 214 -0.30 -4.43 1.58
CA THR A 214 -1.60 -5.09 1.68
C THR A 214 -2.72 -4.07 1.94
N TRP A 215 -2.53 -3.19 2.91
CA TRP A 215 -3.49 -2.12 3.21
C TRP A 215 -3.78 -1.23 2.00
N PHE A 216 -2.73 -0.86 1.24
CA PHE A 216 -2.91 -0.07 0.03
C PHE A 216 -3.72 -0.81 -1.03
N ALA A 217 -3.47 -2.11 -1.21
CA ALA A 217 -4.25 -2.94 -2.10
C ALA A 217 -5.72 -3.05 -1.67
N ASP A 218 -5.99 -3.15 -0.37
CA ASP A 218 -7.35 -3.18 0.20
C ASP A 218 -8.07 -1.84 -0.01
N GLU A 219 -7.37 -0.71 0.18
CA GLU A 219 -7.91 0.62 -0.06
C GLU A 219 -8.20 0.86 -1.55
N LEU A 220 -7.32 0.42 -2.46
CA LEU A 220 -7.56 0.43 -3.91
C LEU A 220 -8.77 -0.43 -4.29
N HIS A 221 -8.96 -1.59 -3.64
CA HIS A 221 -10.12 -2.44 -3.86
C HIS A 221 -11.42 -1.76 -3.42
N ALA A 222 -11.43 -1.15 -2.23
CA ALA A 222 -12.58 -0.38 -1.75
C ALA A 222 -12.92 0.80 -2.68
N LEU A 223 -11.91 1.53 -3.15
CA LEU A 223 -12.08 2.59 -4.14
C LEU A 223 -12.67 2.05 -5.44
N ARG A 224 -12.17 0.92 -5.97
CA ARG A 224 -12.69 0.29 -7.18
C ARG A 224 -14.18 -0.03 -7.05
N ASP A 225 -14.58 -0.63 -5.94
CA ASP A 225 -15.98 -0.99 -5.68
C ASP A 225 -16.90 0.25 -5.65
N MET A 226 -16.43 1.34 -5.02
CA MET A 226 -17.17 2.60 -4.98
C MET A 226 -17.25 3.26 -6.37
N LEU A 227 -16.16 3.27 -7.14
CA LEU A 227 -16.12 3.83 -8.48
C LEU A 227 -17.02 3.04 -9.45
N GLY A 228 -17.05 1.71 -9.35
CA GLY A 228 -17.97 0.86 -10.09
C GLY A 228 -19.44 1.18 -9.79
N GLN A 229 -19.78 1.44 -8.52
CA GLN A 229 -21.12 1.92 -8.14
C GLN A 229 -21.44 3.30 -8.70
N LEU A 230 -20.47 4.23 -8.70
CA LEU A 230 -20.63 5.58 -9.26
C LEU A 230 -20.81 5.58 -10.78
N ARG A 231 -20.16 4.65 -11.49
CA ARG A 231 -20.32 4.51 -12.94
C ARG A 231 -21.78 4.23 -13.35
N GLY A 232 -22.52 3.50 -12.52
CA GLY A 232 -23.93 3.19 -12.74
C GLY A 232 -24.93 4.28 -12.32
N LEU A 233 -24.47 5.32 -11.61
CA LEU A 233 -25.32 6.41 -11.15
C LEU A 233 -25.56 7.45 -12.26
N HIS A 234 -26.80 7.93 -12.38
CA HIS A 234 -27.13 9.02 -13.30
C HIS A 234 -26.49 10.33 -12.83
N ARG A 235 -25.68 10.95 -13.70
CA ARG A 235 -25.06 12.25 -13.42
C ARG A 235 -26.09 13.37 -13.58
N THR A 236 -26.39 14.06 -12.50
CA THR A 236 -27.18 15.31 -12.48
C THR A 236 -26.26 16.52 -12.64
N PHE A 237 -26.83 17.67 -12.99
CA PHE A 237 -26.09 18.95 -13.09
C PHE A 237 -25.37 19.30 -11.78
N GLU A 238 -25.99 19.05 -10.63
CA GLU A 238 -25.36 19.27 -9.32
C GLU A 238 -24.19 18.32 -9.07
N SER A 239 -24.30 17.05 -9.48
CA SER A 239 -23.24 16.06 -9.29
C SER A 239 -22.02 16.30 -10.20
N ASP A 240 -22.20 16.96 -11.34
CA ASP A 240 -21.13 17.21 -12.32
C ASP A 240 -19.98 18.04 -11.75
N ALA A 241 -20.30 19.02 -10.89
CA ALA A 241 -19.30 19.79 -10.14
C ALA A 241 -18.43 18.89 -9.25
N PHE A 242 -19.02 17.86 -8.63
CA PHE A 242 -18.29 16.92 -7.78
C PHE A 242 -17.39 15.97 -8.58
N PHE A 243 -17.83 15.53 -9.76
CA PHE A 243 -16.99 14.71 -10.64
C PHE A 243 -15.82 15.53 -11.21
N THR A 244 -16.06 16.79 -11.57
CA THR A 244 -15.01 17.72 -12.00
C THR A 244 -13.95 17.89 -10.92
N HIS A 245 -14.39 18.15 -9.69
CA HIS A 245 -13.49 18.31 -8.56
C HIS A 245 -12.75 17.00 -8.19
N LEU A 246 -13.38 15.82 -8.31
CA LEU A 246 -12.67 14.54 -8.14
C LEU A 246 -11.52 14.38 -9.14
N ARG A 247 -11.71 14.81 -10.39
CA ARG A 247 -10.64 14.76 -11.41
C ARG A 247 -9.47 15.64 -11.00
N GLU A 248 -9.76 16.82 -10.48
CA GLU A 248 -8.75 17.76 -9.98
C GLU A 248 -7.96 17.15 -8.82
N LEU A 249 -8.64 16.62 -7.80
CA LEU A 249 -8.01 15.97 -6.66
C LEU A 249 -7.08 14.82 -7.07
N VAL A 250 -7.56 13.92 -7.94
CA VAL A 250 -6.78 12.75 -8.36
C VAL A 250 -5.60 13.16 -9.26
N ARG A 251 -5.78 14.19 -10.10
CA ARG A 251 -4.69 14.77 -10.91
C ARG A 251 -3.63 15.41 -10.03
N GLU A 252 -4.00 16.31 -9.11
CA GLU A 252 -3.07 16.98 -8.20
C GLU A 252 -2.28 15.98 -7.37
N PHE A 253 -2.97 14.95 -6.90
CA PHE A 253 -2.35 13.86 -6.16
C PHE A 253 -1.33 13.09 -6.99
N ALA A 254 -1.57 12.86 -8.29
CA ALA A 254 -0.66 12.17 -9.21
C ALA A 254 0.44 13.08 -9.80
N GLU A 255 0.25 14.40 -9.85
CA GLU A 255 1.26 15.36 -10.33
C GLU A 255 2.47 15.49 -9.41
N THR A 256 2.38 14.96 -8.19
CA THR A 256 3.49 14.96 -7.23
C THR A 256 4.56 13.97 -7.69
N ASN A 257 5.67 14.50 -8.19
CA ASN A 257 6.78 13.70 -8.72
C ASN A 257 7.82 13.42 -7.63
N ASP A 258 7.53 12.43 -6.79
CA ASP A 258 8.40 11.91 -5.73
C ASP A 258 8.58 10.38 -5.87
N ASP A 259 9.28 9.75 -4.92
CA ASP A 259 9.50 8.28 -4.91
C ASP A 259 8.20 7.45 -4.85
N SER A 260 7.05 8.07 -4.51
CA SER A 260 5.74 7.41 -4.40
C SER A 260 4.85 7.60 -5.62
N PHE A 261 5.39 8.17 -6.71
CA PHE A 261 4.63 8.41 -7.92
C PHE A 261 3.94 7.15 -8.45
N SER A 262 4.58 5.98 -8.39
CA SER A 262 4.03 4.72 -8.91
C SER A 262 2.70 4.35 -8.22
N GLU A 263 2.66 4.43 -6.89
CA GLU A 263 1.45 4.18 -6.12
C GLU A 263 0.38 5.29 -6.34
N ARG A 264 0.81 6.57 -6.44
CA ARG A 264 -0.11 7.68 -6.77
C ARG A 264 -0.75 7.50 -8.15
N PHE A 265 0.06 7.06 -9.11
CA PHE A 265 -0.36 6.81 -10.47
C PHE A 265 -1.33 5.63 -10.56
N GLU A 266 -1.18 4.59 -9.72
CA GLU A 266 -2.13 3.48 -9.65
C GLU A 266 -3.55 3.94 -9.24
N ILE A 267 -3.66 4.87 -8.29
CA ILE A 267 -4.95 5.50 -7.94
C ILE A 267 -5.47 6.31 -9.13
N TYR A 268 -4.60 7.08 -9.79
CA TYR A 268 -4.99 7.84 -10.97
C TYR A 268 -5.58 6.91 -12.05
N GLN A 269 -4.86 5.85 -12.41
CA GLN A 269 -5.32 4.87 -13.40
C GLN A 269 -6.68 4.29 -13.03
N LEU A 270 -6.89 3.92 -11.76
CA LEU A 270 -8.15 3.36 -11.28
C LEU A 270 -9.36 4.27 -11.57
N PHE A 271 -9.25 5.58 -11.34
CA PHE A 271 -10.33 6.52 -11.62
C PHE A 271 -10.64 6.64 -13.13
N TRP A 272 -9.61 6.58 -13.97
CA TRP A 272 -9.74 6.73 -15.42
C TRP A 272 -10.14 5.43 -16.15
N THR A 273 -9.92 4.27 -15.54
CA THR A 273 -10.43 2.99 -16.03
C THR A 273 -11.86 2.71 -15.56
N GLU A 274 -12.22 3.10 -14.33
CA GLU A 274 -13.53 2.78 -13.75
C GLU A 274 -14.59 3.87 -13.95
N LEU A 275 -14.23 5.15 -13.78
CA LEU A 275 -15.21 6.23 -13.69
C LEU A 275 -15.20 7.18 -14.90
N PHE A 276 -14.02 7.63 -15.34
CA PHE A 276 -13.87 8.61 -16.45
C PHE A 276 -13.60 7.91 -17.78
N VAL A 277 -14.57 7.12 -18.22
CA VAL A 277 -14.44 6.22 -19.38
C VAL A 277 -14.77 6.87 -20.72
N SER A 278 -15.37 8.07 -20.74
CA SER A 278 -15.77 8.69 -22.00
C SER A 278 -14.56 9.23 -22.76
N LYS A 279 -14.60 9.13 -24.10
CA LYS A 279 -13.52 9.63 -24.97
C LYS A 279 -13.23 11.12 -24.74
N ARG A 280 -14.28 11.92 -24.53
CA ARG A 280 -14.15 13.36 -24.27
C ARG A 280 -13.40 13.65 -22.97
N GLU A 281 -13.71 12.92 -21.89
CA GLU A 281 -13.00 13.05 -20.63
C GLU A 281 -11.54 12.65 -20.78
N ARG A 282 -11.28 11.50 -21.42
CA ARG A 282 -9.92 10.97 -21.61
C ARG A 282 -9.02 11.90 -22.42
N MET A 283 -9.58 12.59 -23.42
CA MET A 283 -8.84 13.60 -24.18
C MET A 283 -8.40 14.77 -23.30
N SER A 284 -9.30 15.33 -22.49
CA SER A 284 -8.94 16.49 -21.65
C SER A 284 -8.07 16.09 -20.46
N GLY A 285 -8.17 14.85 -19.97
CA GLY A 285 -7.39 14.34 -18.84
C GLY A 285 -5.87 14.49 -19.01
N LEU A 286 -5.37 14.28 -20.23
CA LEU A 286 -3.94 14.46 -20.54
C LEU A 286 -3.55 15.94 -20.66
N GLU A 287 -4.41 16.76 -21.27
CA GLU A 287 -4.18 18.21 -21.48
C GLU A 287 -4.15 18.99 -20.16
N GLU A 288 -4.83 18.47 -19.13
CA GLU A 288 -4.88 19.08 -17.80
C GLU A 288 -3.57 18.95 -17.01
N PHE A 289 -2.65 18.05 -17.39
CA PHE A 289 -1.36 17.93 -16.73
C PHE A 289 -0.43 19.08 -17.11
N ARG A 290 0.21 19.69 -16.10
CA ARG A 290 1.25 20.71 -16.37
C ARG A 290 2.46 20.12 -17.07
N ARG A 291 2.90 18.94 -16.62
CA ARG A 291 4.05 18.19 -17.15
C ARG A 291 3.79 16.69 -16.97
N PRO A 292 3.12 16.04 -17.94
CA PRO A 292 2.79 14.62 -17.81
C PRO A 292 4.05 13.75 -17.90
N ASP A 293 4.17 12.80 -16.97
CA ASP A 293 5.15 11.71 -17.01
C ASP A 293 4.91 10.82 -18.25
N GLU A 294 5.95 10.18 -18.78
CA GLU A 294 5.84 9.29 -19.94
C GLU A 294 4.85 8.13 -19.71
N ARG A 295 4.72 7.65 -18.48
CA ARG A 295 3.73 6.62 -18.09
C ARG A 295 2.29 7.14 -18.22
N VAL A 296 2.05 8.40 -17.87
CA VAL A 296 0.73 9.05 -18.00
C VAL A 296 0.38 9.23 -19.48
N LYS A 297 1.34 9.68 -20.30
CA LYS A 297 1.16 9.80 -21.75
C LYS A 297 0.84 8.45 -22.39
N ALA A 298 1.61 7.41 -22.05
CA ALA A 298 1.39 6.05 -22.55
C ALA A 298 0.02 5.51 -22.13
N PHE A 299 -0.38 5.72 -20.87
CA PHE A 299 -1.70 5.34 -20.38
C PHE A 299 -2.84 5.95 -21.19
N PHE A 300 -2.83 7.27 -21.41
CA PHE A 300 -3.86 7.92 -22.22
C PHE A 300 -3.79 7.54 -23.69
N ALA A 301 -2.58 7.32 -24.24
CA ALA A 301 -2.44 6.84 -25.61
C ALA A 301 -3.10 5.46 -25.79
N LEU A 302 -2.88 4.53 -24.86
CA LEU A 302 -3.55 3.23 -24.84
C LEU A 302 -5.08 3.36 -24.77
N LEU A 303 -5.59 4.18 -23.84
CA LEU A 303 -7.04 4.37 -23.66
C LEU A 303 -7.74 5.09 -24.83
N LEU A 304 -6.99 5.79 -25.68
CA LEU A 304 -7.50 6.54 -26.83
C LEU A 304 -7.23 5.86 -28.18
N GLY A 305 -6.43 4.78 -28.20
CA GLY A 305 -6.01 4.13 -29.43
C GLY A 305 -4.94 4.89 -30.22
N ASN A 306 -4.13 5.70 -29.54
CA ASN A 306 -3.06 6.48 -30.15
C ASN A 306 -1.73 5.72 -30.08
N GLU A 307 -0.76 6.14 -30.89
CA GLU A 307 0.59 5.58 -30.88
C GLU A 307 1.27 5.77 -29.52
N VAL A 308 1.86 4.69 -29.01
CA VAL A 308 2.58 4.68 -27.74
C VAL A 308 4.07 4.71 -28.03
N SER A 309 4.76 5.73 -27.52
CA SER A 309 6.22 5.82 -27.56
C SER A 309 6.76 5.79 -26.13
N PRO A 310 7.14 4.61 -25.60
CA PRO A 310 7.78 4.54 -24.30
C PRO A 310 9.09 5.34 -24.34
N GLY A 311 9.26 6.26 -23.39
CA GLY A 311 10.54 6.93 -23.17
C GLY A 311 11.60 5.99 -22.57
N ALA A 312 12.67 6.55 -22.03
CA ALA A 312 13.67 5.75 -21.32
C ALA A 312 13.08 5.13 -20.04
N ILE A 313 13.09 3.80 -19.95
CA ILE A 313 12.55 3.07 -18.79
C ILE A 313 13.63 2.95 -17.72
N THR A 314 13.37 3.51 -16.55
CA THR A 314 14.21 3.28 -15.36
C THR A 314 13.79 1.98 -14.66
N PRO A 315 14.70 1.26 -13.97
CA PRO A 315 14.36 0.03 -13.27
C PRO A 315 13.21 0.18 -12.26
N GLY A 316 13.11 1.33 -11.59
CA GLY A 316 12.02 1.63 -10.65
C GLY A 316 10.65 1.80 -11.31
N ALA A 317 10.61 2.30 -12.56
CA ALA A 317 9.37 2.48 -13.31
C ALA A 317 8.94 1.22 -14.08
N ALA A 318 9.79 0.20 -14.18
CA ALA A 318 9.53 -0.99 -14.98
C ALA A 318 8.27 -1.75 -14.54
N ALA A 319 7.95 -1.79 -13.24
CA ALA A 319 6.70 -2.37 -12.75
C ALA A 319 5.45 -1.69 -13.35
N ASP A 320 5.47 -0.36 -13.44
CA ASP A 320 4.36 0.42 -14.01
C ASP A 320 4.22 0.17 -15.51
N TRP A 321 5.34 0.08 -16.22
CA TRP A 321 5.34 -0.27 -17.64
C TRP A 321 4.81 -1.68 -17.90
N VAL A 322 5.09 -2.64 -17.01
CA VAL A 322 4.47 -3.98 -17.09
C VAL A 322 2.96 -3.88 -16.88
N LYS A 323 2.47 -3.07 -15.94
CA LYS A 323 1.02 -2.83 -15.76
C LYS A 323 0.41 -2.19 -17.02
N LEU A 324 1.09 -1.24 -17.65
CA LEU A 324 0.65 -0.64 -18.91
C LEU A 324 0.63 -1.64 -20.07
N ALA A 325 1.56 -2.60 -20.10
CA ALA A 325 1.53 -3.68 -21.08
C ALA A 325 0.31 -4.62 -20.88
N VAL A 326 -0.03 -4.95 -19.63
CA VAL A 326 -1.28 -5.67 -19.32
C VAL A 326 -2.49 -4.87 -19.77
N LEU A 327 -2.54 -3.56 -19.53
CA LEU A 327 -3.62 -2.71 -20.02
C LEU A 327 -3.69 -2.69 -21.56
N ALA A 328 -2.54 -2.67 -22.24
CA ALA A 328 -2.49 -2.73 -23.70
C ALA A 328 -3.07 -4.05 -24.25
N GLU A 329 -2.82 -5.18 -23.56
CA GLU A 329 -3.44 -6.47 -23.84
C GLU A 329 -4.97 -6.40 -23.64
N GLU A 330 -5.44 -5.85 -22.51
CA GLU A 330 -6.86 -5.74 -22.17
C GLU A 330 -7.65 -4.84 -23.14
N GLU A 331 -7.06 -3.73 -23.59
CA GLU A 331 -7.65 -2.80 -24.58
C GLU A 331 -7.46 -3.29 -26.04
N GLY A 332 -6.78 -4.42 -26.27
CA GLY A 332 -6.52 -4.96 -27.61
C GLY A 332 -5.55 -4.11 -28.45
N HIS A 333 -4.71 -3.30 -27.80
CA HIS A 333 -3.83 -2.33 -28.45
C HIS A 333 -2.46 -2.93 -28.81
N GLN A 334 -2.45 -3.80 -29.84
CA GLN A 334 -1.28 -4.62 -30.20
C GLN A 334 0.00 -3.81 -30.47
N GLN A 335 -0.07 -2.70 -31.21
CA GLN A 335 1.10 -1.86 -31.51
C GLN A 335 1.72 -1.27 -30.24
N GLY A 336 0.87 -0.89 -29.28
CA GLY A 336 1.28 -0.33 -28.00
C GLY A 336 1.88 -1.39 -27.09
N LEU A 337 1.30 -2.59 -27.07
CA LEU A 337 1.86 -3.75 -26.38
C LEU A 337 3.28 -4.05 -26.87
N THR A 338 3.47 -4.15 -28.19
CA THR A 338 4.80 -4.38 -28.78
C THR A 338 5.78 -3.26 -28.43
N ALA A 339 5.38 -1.99 -28.57
CA ALA A 339 6.26 -0.86 -28.25
C ALA A 339 6.72 -0.89 -26.78
N ILE A 340 5.79 -1.11 -25.84
CA ILE A 340 6.09 -1.17 -24.40
C ILE A 340 7.00 -2.35 -24.09
N LEU A 341 6.69 -3.55 -24.57
CA LEU A 341 7.48 -4.75 -24.30
C LEU A 341 8.90 -4.63 -24.87
N MET A 342 9.05 -4.11 -26.09
CA MET A 342 10.38 -3.89 -26.68
C MET A 342 11.19 -2.85 -25.90
N ALA A 343 10.54 -1.84 -25.31
CA ALA A 343 11.21 -0.88 -24.42
C ALA A 343 11.59 -1.50 -23.06
N ILE A 344 10.79 -2.42 -22.52
CA ILE A 344 11.08 -3.12 -21.26
C ILE A 344 12.21 -4.12 -21.43
N LYS A 345 12.29 -4.78 -22.60
CA LYS A 345 13.19 -5.93 -22.86
C LYS A 345 14.63 -5.74 -22.39
N PRO A 346 15.34 -4.63 -22.68
CA PRO A 346 16.74 -4.45 -22.26
C PRO A 346 16.93 -4.37 -20.75
N HIS A 347 15.85 -4.11 -20.00
CA HIS A 347 15.86 -3.85 -18.58
C HIS A 347 15.27 -5.00 -17.75
N VAL A 348 14.77 -6.07 -18.39
CA VAL A 348 14.10 -7.20 -17.71
C VAL A 348 14.96 -7.78 -16.62
N ARG A 349 16.24 -8.05 -16.90
CA ARG A 349 17.17 -8.60 -15.90
C ARG A 349 17.34 -7.68 -14.69
N SER A 350 17.62 -6.40 -14.92
CA SER A 350 17.85 -5.45 -13.81
C SER A 350 16.56 -5.23 -13.00
N PHE A 351 15.41 -5.12 -13.66
CA PHE A 351 14.11 -5.06 -13.01
C PHE A 351 13.86 -6.27 -12.09
N LEU A 352 14.05 -7.49 -12.60
CA LEU A 352 13.77 -8.71 -11.84
C LEU A 352 14.74 -8.95 -10.69
N PHE A 353 16.04 -8.70 -10.88
CA PHE A 353 17.07 -9.10 -9.92
C PHE A 353 17.58 -7.97 -9.03
N ASP A 354 17.54 -6.72 -9.49
CA ASP A 354 18.00 -5.55 -8.73
C ASP A 354 16.82 -4.74 -8.16
N GLY A 355 15.72 -4.63 -8.90
CA GLY A 355 14.56 -3.79 -8.54
C GLY A 355 13.46 -4.50 -7.74
N LEU A 356 13.42 -5.84 -7.72
CA LEU A 356 12.33 -6.63 -7.12
C LEU A 356 12.80 -7.57 -6.01
N TYR A 357 12.00 -7.63 -4.94
CA TYR A 357 12.13 -8.66 -3.91
C TYR A 357 11.89 -10.06 -4.49
N THR A 358 12.66 -11.04 -4.01
CA THR A 358 12.67 -12.43 -4.48
C THR A 358 11.28 -13.06 -4.57
N GLN A 359 10.38 -12.74 -3.64
CA GLN A 359 9.02 -13.30 -3.59
C GLN A 359 8.14 -12.91 -4.79
N TYR A 360 8.40 -11.77 -5.44
CA TYR A 360 7.59 -11.29 -6.57
C TYR A 360 8.13 -11.75 -7.94
N ARG A 361 9.38 -12.22 -8.00
CA ARG A 361 10.06 -12.54 -9.27
C ARG A 361 9.33 -13.57 -10.10
N HIS A 362 8.88 -14.66 -9.49
CA HIS A 362 8.17 -15.72 -10.20
C HIS A 362 6.84 -15.23 -10.82
N HIS A 363 6.11 -14.37 -10.10
CA HIS A 363 4.88 -13.78 -10.61
C HIS A 363 5.16 -12.89 -11.83
N TYR A 364 6.13 -11.97 -11.73
CA TYR A 364 6.48 -11.08 -12.84
C TYR A 364 7.02 -11.84 -14.05
N VAL A 365 7.85 -12.86 -13.86
CA VAL A 365 8.32 -13.69 -14.98
C VAL A 365 7.17 -14.39 -15.67
N ARG A 366 6.20 -14.93 -14.94
CA ARG A 366 5.00 -15.54 -15.55
C ARG A 366 4.19 -14.53 -16.37
N VAL A 367 4.01 -13.31 -15.84
CA VAL A 367 3.30 -12.23 -16.54
C VAL A 367 4.05 -11.81 -17.80
N LEU A 368 5.36 -11.53 -17.69
CA LEU A 368 6.20 -11.14 -18.82
C LEU A 368 6.24 -12.24 -19.88
N SER A 369 6.47 -13.51 -19.51
CA SER A 369 6.43 -14.62 -20.47
C SER A 369 5.11 -14.71 -21.23
N ARG A 370 3.98 -14.49 -20.55
CA ARG A 370 2.66 -14.41 -21.20
C ARG A 370 2.61 -13.25 -22.20
N LEU A 371 2.96 -12.04 -21.76
CA LEU A 371 2.88 -10.84 -22.60
C LEU A 371 3.81 -10.92 -23.82
N TYR A 372 5.05 -11.38 -23.65
CA TYR A 372 5.98 -11.58 -24.76
C TYR A 372 5.52 -12.66 -25.74
N SER A 373 4.75 -13.66 -25.29
CA SER A 373 4.18 -14.68 -26.19
C SER A 373 3.08 -14.13 -27.11
N LEU A 374 2.56 -12.92 -26.82
CA LEU A 374 1.54 -12.26 -27.62
C LEU A 374 2.13 -11.35 -28.72
N ILE A 375 3.45 -11.18 -28.78
CA ILE A 375 4.11 -10.34 -29.78
C ILE A 375 5.06 -11.17 -30.64
N ASP A 376 5.31 -10.69 -31.86
CA ASP A 376 6.27 -11.30 -32.76
C ASP A 376 7.69 -10.93 -32.33
N LEU A 377 8.44 -11.92 -31.84
CA LEU A 377 9.86 -11.80 -31.49
C LEU A 377 10.68 -12.71 -32.42
N THR A 378 11.90 -12.27 -32.71
CA THR A 378 12.88 -13.13 -33.38
C THR A 378 13.37 -14.24 -32.42
N GLU A 379 13.97 -15.30 -32.97
CA GLU A 379 14.55 -16.37 -32.14
C GLU A 379 15.65 -15.83 -31.21
N GLU A 380 16.52 -14.95 -31.72
CA GLU A 380 17.54 -14.26 -30.93
C GLU A 380 16.91 -13.45 -29.80
N ASP A 381 15.77 -12.82 -30.07
CA ASP A 381 15.09 -12.02 -29.06
C ASP A 381 14.51 -12.86 -27.93
N TRP A 382 13.97 -14.04 -28.25
CA TRP A 382 13.50 -15.01 -27.28
C TRP A 382 14.64 -15.56 -26.42
N GLU A 383 15.76 -15.97 -27.04
CA GLU A 383 16.93 -16.49 -26.33
C GLU A 383 17.50 -15.47 -25.33
N ASP A 384 17.61 -14.20 -25.74
CA ASP A 384 18.02 -13.11 -24.87
C ASP A 384 17.05 -12.94 -23.69
N LEU A 385 15.75 -12.87 -23.96
CA LEU A 385 14.72 -12.70 -22.92
C LEU A 385 14.75 -13.83 -21.87
N PHE A 386 14.87 -15.08 -22.31
CA PHE A 386 14.96 -16.22 -21.39
C PHE A 386 16.25 -16.18 -20.55
N THR A 387 17.36 -15.76 -21.15
CA THR A 387 18.61 -15.53 -20.42
C THR A 387 18.44 -14.46 -19.34
N GLN A 388 17.69 -13.40 -19.64
CA GLN A 388 17.39 -12.32 -18.71
C GLN A 388 16.46 -12.77 -17.56
N PHE A 389 15.51 -13.68 -17.78
CA PHE A 389 14.67 -14.25 -16.72
C PHE A 389 15.44 -15.17 -15.76
N GLY A 390 16.59 -15.68 -16.18
CA GLY A 390 17.38 -16.64 -15.41
C GLY A 390 16.58 -17.92 -15.10
N HIS A 391 16.79 -18.49 -13.91
CA HIS A 391 16.15 -19.76 -13.53
C HIS A 391 14.62 -19.71 -13.45
N TYR A 392 14.03 -18.52 -13.25
CA TYR A 392 12.58 -18.36 -13.19
C TYR A 392 11.91 -18.51 -14.57
N GLY A 393 12.63 -18.19 -15.65
CA GLY A 393 12.12 -18.30 -17.03
C GLY A 393 12.23 -19.70 -17.61
N LEU A 394 12.92 -20.61 -16.91
CA LEU A 394 13.25 -21.94 -17.40
C LEU A 394 12.02 -22.77 -17.80
N PRO A 395 10.89 -22.78 -17.06
CA PRO A 395 9.68 -23.50 -17.49
C PRO A 395 9.11 -22.98 -18.81
N ALA A 396 9.06 -21.65 -18.97
CA ALA A 396 8.52 -21.02 -20.18
C ALA A 396 9.45 -21.28 -21.38
N TYR A 397 10.77 -21.19 -21.18
CA TYR A 397 11.72 -21.47 -22.24
C TYR A 397 11.70 -22.95 -22.66
N SER A 398 11.65 -23.85 -21.69
CA SER A 398 11.55 -25.28 -21.96
C SER A 398 10.28 -25.62 -22.75
N ALA A 399 9.14 -25.02 -22.42
CA ALA A 399 7.90 -25.19 -23.19
C ALA A 399 8.05 -24.70 -24.64
N TYR A 400 8.65 -23.51 -24.84
CA TYR A 400 8.92 -22.97 -26.17
C TYR A 400 9.82 -23.90 -27.01
N LEU A 401 10.93 -24.40 -26.44
CA LEU A 401 11.84 -25.31 -27.15
C LEU A 401 11.15 -26.63 -27.52
N VAL A 402 10.27 -27.15 -26.67
CA VAL A 402 9.49 -28.36 -26.98
C VAL A 402 8.50 -28.11 -28.11
N GLU A 403 7.79 -26.98 -28.10
CA GLU A 403 6.84 -26.59 -29.14
C GLU A 403 7.52 -26.43 -30.52
N LYS A 404 8.71 -25.84 -30.54
CA LYS A 404 9.52 -25.69 -31.76
C LYS A 404 10.28 -26.96 -32.18
N GLY A 405 10.20 -28.04 -31.38
CA GLY A 405 10.92 -29.29 -31.65
C GLY A 405 12.44 -29.21 -31.44
N MET A 406 12.93 -28.19 -30.74
CA MET A 406 14.34 -27.92 -30.46
C MET A 406 14.85 -28.74 -29.26
N TYR A 407 14.68 -30.07 -29.32
CA TYR A 407 14.90 -30.98 -28.19
C TYR A 407 16.35 -31.03 -27.68
N LYS A 408 17.33 -30.78 -28.56
CA LYS A 408 18.75 -30.73 -28.16
C LYS A 408 19.02 -29.56 -27.21
N GLN A 409 18.58 -28.36 -27.58
CA GLN A 409 18.74 -27.16 -26.77
C GLN A 409 17.99 -27.29 -25.44
N TRP A 410 16.81 -27.92 -25.46
CA TRP A 410 16.07 -28.23 -24.23
C TRP A 410 16.89 -29.08 -23.25
N ALA A 411 17.58 -30.11 -23.75
CA ALA A 411 18.42 -30.97 -22.92
C ALA A 411 19.65 -30.22 -22.38
N GLU A 412 20.29 -29.40 -23.22
CA GLU A 412 21.42 -28.56 -22.85
C GLU A 412 21.04 -27.53 -21.77
N LEU A 413 19.86 -26.91 -21.88
CA LEU A 413 19.32 -25.97 -20.90
C LEU A 413 19.16 -26.61 -19.52
N HIS A 414 18.50 -27.77 -19.45
CA HIS A 414 18.30 -28.48 -18.18
C HIS A 414 19.60 -29.03 -17.59
N GLN A 415 20.60 -29.31 -18.44
CA GLN A 415 21.94 -29.68 -17.99
C GLN A 415 22.69 -28.48 -17.41
N LEU A 416 22.66 -27.33 -18.08
CA LEU A 416 23.30 -26.08 -17.64
C LEU A 416 22.78 -25.62 -16.27
N HIS A 417 21.46 -25.66 -16.07
CA HIS A 417 20.82 -25.25 -14.81
C HIS A 417 20.74 -26.36 -13.76
N ASN A 418 21.34 -27.53 -14.01
CA ASN A 418 21.30 -28.69 -13.12
C ASN A 418 19.88 -29.04 -12.64
N SER A 419 18.88 -28.87 -13.52
CA SER A 419 17.46 -29.04 -13.17
C SER A 419 17.20 -30.42 -12.58
N PRO A 420 16.50 -30.53 -11.43
CA PRO A 420 16.15 -31.81 -10.84
C PRO A 420 15.10 -32.55 -11.68
N LEU A 421 14.97 -33.87 -11.49
CA LEU A 421 14.10 -34.71 -12.31
C LEU A 421 12.64 -34.24 -12.31
N TYR A 422 12.06 -33.95 -11.13
CA TYR A 422 10.66 -33.51 -11.02
C TYR A 422 10.40 -32.24 -11.85
N PHE A 423 11.35 -31.31 -11.84
CA PHE A 423 11.23 -30.04 -12.56
C PHE A 423 11.39 -30.24 -14.07
N ALA A 424 12.33 -31.09 -14.50
CA ALA A 424 12.44 -31.45 -15.91
C ALA A 424 11.17 -32.16 -16.43
N GLU A 425 10.52 -32.97 -15.59
CA GLU A 425 9.22 -33.59 -15.92
C GLU A 425 8.11 -32.55 -16.11
N GLU A 426 8.03 -31.55 -15.23
CA GLU A 426 7.11 -30.41 -15.38
C GLU A 426 7.42 -29.58 -16.64
N CYS A 427 8.69 -29.51 -17.05
CA CYS A 427 9.16 -28.75 -18.20
C CYS A 427 9.16 -29.52 -19.53
N GLY A 428 8.48 -30.67 -19.61
CA GLY A 428 8.26 -31.38 -20.87
C GLY A 428 9.21 -32.56 -21.16
N LEU A 429 9.87 -33.14 -20.15
CA LEU A 429 10.75 -34.30 -20.34
C LEU A 429 10.04 -35.49 -21.00
N LYS A 430 8.73 -35.64 -20.79
CA LYS A 430 7.96 -36.75 -21.35
C LYS A 430 7.78 -36.61 -22.85
N GLU A 431 7.53 -35.40 -23.31
CA GLU A 431 7.39 -34.99 -24.70
C GLU A 431 8.73 -35.22 -25.42
N VAL A 432 9.83 -34.72 -24.83
CA VAL A 432 11.20 -34.94 -25.34
C VAL A 432 11.53 -36.43 -25.40
N HIS A 433 11.22 -37.19 -24.35
CA HIS A 433 11.42 -38.65 -24.32
C HIS A 433 10.67 -39.37 -25.45
N ASN A 434 9.50 -38.88 -25.86
CA ASN A 434 8.70 -39.49 -26.90
C ASN A 434 9.17 -39.08 -28.30
N ALA A 435 9.50 -37.81 -28.50
CA ALA A 435 9.83 -37.25 -29.80
C ALA A 435 11.31 -37.41 -30.18
N ALA A 436 12.23 -37.19 -29.23
CA ALA A 436 13.67 -37.32 -29.43
C ALA A 436 14.36 -37.95 -28.20
N PRO A 437 14.13 -39.26 -27.97
CA PRO A 437 14.63 -39.98 -26.79
C PRO A 437 16.14 -39.89 -26.58
N ASP A 438 16.93 -39.69 -27.63
CA ASP A 438 18.39 -39.58 -27.58
C ASP A 438 18.87 -38.41 -26.72
N PHE A 439 18.20 -37.26 -26.82
CA PHE A 439 18.57 -36.07 -26.06
C PHE A 439 18.20 -36.19 -24.57
N ALA A 440 17.31 -37.10 -24.19
CA ALA A 440 16.96 -37.34 -22.79
C ALA A 440 17.97 -38.25 -22.05
N LEU A 441 18.79 -39.02 -22.78
CA LEU A 441 19.70 -40.01 -22.18
C LEU A 441 20.73 -39.41 -21.20
N PRO A 442 21.43 -38.29 -21.52
CA PRO A 442 22.40 -37.69 -20.60
C PRO A 442 21.76 -37.21 -19.29
N LEU A 443 20.52 -36.72 -19.37
CA LEU A 443 19.77 -36.27 -18.19
C LEU A 443 19.38 -37.45 -17.30
N TYR A 444 18.83 -38.52 -17.88
CA TYR A 444 18.51 -39.73 -17.10
C TYR A 444 19.75 -40.35 -16.44
N HIS A 445 20.87 -40.36 -17.13
CA HIS A 445 22.14 -40.80 -16.55
C HIS A 445 22.48 -39.98 -15.29
N ARG A 446 22.49 -38.64 -15.41
CA ARG A 446 22.77 -37.74 -14.29
C ARG A 446 21.82 -37.96 -13.12
N TYR A 447 20.52 -38.03 -13.37
CA TYR A 447 19.51 -38.26 -12.33
C TYR A 447 19.68 -39.58 -11.60
N ALA A 448 20.00 -40.64 -12.33
CA ALA A 448 20.27 -41.94 -11.70
C ALA A 448 21.51 -41.89 -10.82
N LEU A 449 22.59 -41.23 -11.26
CA LEU A 449 23.82 -41.09 -10.48
C LEU A 449 23.62 -40.22 -9.22
N GLN A 450 22.85 -39.13 -9.29
CA GLN A 450 22.53 -38.32 -8.11
C GLN A 450 21.88 -39.15 -7.00
N HIS A 451 20.93 -40.03 -7.35
CA HIS A 451 20.32 -40.95 -6.38
C HIS A 451 21.29 -42.02 -5.83
N LEU A 452 22.38 -42.34 -6.54
CA LEU A 452 23.40 -43.25 -6.03
C LEU A 452 24.28 -42.59 -4.94
N GLU A 453 24.49 -41.28 -5.01
CA GLU A 453 25.32 -40.54 -4.06
C GLU A 453 24.76 -40.55 -2.64
N GLU A 454 23.42 -40.61 -2.50
CA GLU A 454 22.72 -40.68 -1.22
C GLU A 454 22.94 -42.01 -0.45
N ARG A 455 23.47 -43.05 -1.10
CA ARG A 455 23.87 -44.34 -0.51
C ARG A 455 22.83 -45.03 0.38
N SER A 456 21.54 -44.89 0.06
CA SER A 456 20.44 -45.53 0.80
C SER A 456 19.67 -46.52 -0.08
N ARG A 457 19.05 -47.55 0.52
CA ARG A 457 18.23 -48.52 -0.23
C ARG A 457 17.03 -47.85 -0.91
N THR A 458 16.46 -46.81 -0.29
CA THR A 458 15.39 -46.00 -0.88
C THR A 458 15.86 -45.21 -2.10
N SER A 459 17.07 -44.64 -2.06
CA SER A 459 17.63 -43.90 -3.19
C SER A 459 18.02 -44.83 -4.34
N TYR A 460 18.52 -46.04 -4.06
CA TYR A 460 18.76 -47.05 -5.10
C TYR A 460 17.49 -47.45 -5.86
N LYS A 461 16.35 -47.54 -5.16
CA LYS A 461 15.05 -47.77 -5.83
C LYS A 461 14.67 -46.61 -6.76
N GLN A 462 14.95 -45.37 -6.37
CA GLN A 462 14.73 -44.20 -7.25
C GLN A 462 15.66 -44.25 -8.47
N ALA A 463 16.95 -44.56 -8.29
CA ALA A 463 17.90 -44.74 -9.40
C ALA A 463 17.41 -45.80 -10.41
N VAL A 464 16.93 -46.96 -9.93
CA VAL A 464 16.37 -48.01 -10.78
C VAL A 464 15.13 -47.54 -11.55
N ARG A 465 14.26 -46.70 -10.96
CA ARG A 465 13.12 -46.11 -11.67
C ARG A 465 13.57 -45.18 -12.80
N VAL A 466 14.58 -44.36 -12.56
CA VAL A 466 15.16 -43.49 -13.60
C VAL A 466 15.79 -44.32 -14.72
N TRP A 467 16.55 -45.35 -14.37
CA TRP A 467 17.14 -46.28 -15.34
C TRP A 467 16.09 -47.03 -16.17
N LYS A 468 14.92 -47.37 -15.61
CA LYS A 468 13.82 -47.92 -16.42
C LYS A 468 13.34 -46.94 -17.49
N LYS A 469 13.26 -45.64 -17.17
CA LYS A 469 12.92 -44.58 -18.14
C LYS A 469 14.02 -44.45 -19.20
N MET A 470 15.29 -44.52 -18.80
CA MET A 470 16.43 -44.52 -19.72
C MET A 470 16.42 -45.73 -20.66
N LYS A 471 16.18 -46.96 -20.15
CA LYS A 471 16.04 -48.18 -20.96
C LYS A 471 14.92 -48.04 -21.98
N ALA A 472 13.78 -47.47 -21.58
CA ALA A 472 12.66 -47.21 -22.48
C ALA A 472 13.02 -46.19 -23.58
N ALA A 473 13.78 -45.14 -23.25
CA ALA A 473 14.28 -44.17 -24.22
C ALA A 473 15.24 -44.83 -25.22
N CYS A 474 16.24 -45.59 -24.75
CA CYS A 474 17.16 -46.34 -25.61
C CYS A 474 16.43 -47.33 -26.53
N LYS A 475 15.38 -47.99 -26.03
CA LYS A 475 14.56 -48.89 -26.84
C LYS A 475 13.85 -48.14 -27.97
N LYS A 476 13.32 -46.94 -27.70
CA LYS A 476 12.64 -46.10 -28.69
C LYS A 476 13.60 -45.54 -29.75
N SER A 477 14.83 -45.20 -29.38
CA SER A 477 15.83 -44.72 -30.34
C SER A 477 16.68 -45.80 -31.01
N GLY A 478 16.40 -47.09 -30.77
CA GLY A 478 17.19 -48.19 -31.32
C GLY A 478 18.58 -48.37 -30.68
N GLN A 479 18.88 -47.65 -29.60
CA GLN A 479 20.16 -47.70 -28.87
C GLN A 479 20.22 -48.78 -27.76
N MET A 480 19.56 -49.92 -27.95
CA MET A 480 19.64 -51.04 -27.01
C MET A 480 21.06 -51.62 -26.81
N PRO A 481 21.95 -51.67 -27.84
CA PRO A 481 23.33 -52.09 -27.63
C PRO A 481 24.06 -51.18 -26.63
N PHE A 482 23.93 -49.85 -26.78
CA PHE A 482 24.47 -48.88 -25.84
C PHE A 482 23.93 -49.08 -24.42
N TRP A 483 22.63 -49.33 -24.27
CA TRP A 483 22.03 -49.63 -22.96
C TRP A 483 22.68 -50.84 -22.27
N ASN A 484 22.89 -51.93 -23.02
CA ASN A 484 23.47 -53.15 -22.48
C ASN A 484 24.91 -52.93 -22.00
N ASP A 485 25.70 -52.19 -22.77
CA ASP A 485 27.09 -51.87 -22.41
C ASP A 485 27.14 -50.88 -21.22
N TYR A 486 26.28 -49.87 -21.24
CA TYR A 486 26.12 -48.92 -20.13
C TYR A 486 25.77 -49.62 -18.81
N MET A 487 24.78 -50.53 -18.81
CA MET A 487 24.39 -51.23 -17.59
C MET A 487 25.47 -52.20 -17.08
N LYS A 488 26.20 -52.87 -17.97
CA LYS A 488 27.36 -53.69 -17.58
C LYS A 488 28.42 -52.84 -16.89
N GLU A 489 28.72 -51.65 -17.42
CA GLU A 489 29.69 -50.73 -16.82
C GLU A 489 29.22 -50.23 -15.45
N ILE A 490 27.93 -49.86 -15.30
CA ILE A 490 27.34 -49.48 -14.01
C ILE A 490 27.46 -50.61 -12.99
N GLN A 491 27.12 -51.85 -13.36
CA GLN A 491 27.24 -52.99 -12.45
C GLN A 491 28.69 -53.26 -12.05
N HIS A 492 29.62 -53.18 -13.01
CA HIS A 492 31.04 -53.37 -12.76
C HIS A 492 31.60 -52.29 -11.81
N ARG A 493 31.29 -51.03 -12.07
CA ARG A 493 31.74 -49.87 -11.26
C ARG A 493 31.21 -49.92 -9.83
N TYR A 494 29.94 -50.30 -9.65
CA TYR A 494 29.27 -50.35 -8.35
C TYR A 494 29.11 -51.77 -7.78
N LYS A 495 30.00 -52.71 -8.14
CA LYS A 495 29.93 -54.13 -7.72
C LYS A 495 29.88 -54.36 -6.21
N ARG A 496 30.41 -53.44 -5.42
CA ARG A 496 30.45 -53.53 -3.94
C ARG A 496 29.12 -53.12 -3.28
N LEU A 497 28.25 -52.42 -4.01
CA LEU A 497 26.95 -51.98 -3.49
C LEU A 497 25.91 -53.10 -3.66
N ARG A 498 25.96 -54.14 -2.81
CA ARG A 498 25.07 -55.32 -2.91
C ARG A 498 23.59 -54.96 -2.97
N ALA A 499 23.15 -54.03 -2.11
CA ALA A 499 21.76 -53.57 -2.10
C ALA A 499 21.35 -52.92 -3.44
N LEU A 500 22.26 -52.22 -4.12
CA LEU A 500 21.99 -51.67 -5.46
C LEU A 500 21.87 -52.79 -6.50
N GLN A 501 22.76 -53.78 -6.47
CA GLN A 501 22.73 -54.91 -7.40
C GLN A 501 21.41 -55.69 -7.29
N GLU A 502 20.95 -55.97 -6.07
CA GLU A 502 19.64 -56.59 -5.82
C GLU A 502 18.48 -55.78 -6.44
N GLU A 503 18.49 -54.46 -6.29
CA GLU A 503 17.43 -53.61 -6.85
C GLU A 503 17.51 -53.53 -8.39
N ILE A 504 18.70 -53.60 -8.99
CA ILE A 504 18.90 -53.69 -10.46
C ILE A 504 18.31 -54.99 -11.01
N GLU A 505 18.59 -56.13 -10.35
CA GLU A 505 18.06 -57.45 -10.73
C GLU A 505 16.53 -57.47 -10.61
N LYS A 506 15.99 -57.05 -9.46
CA LYS A 506 14.53 -56.89 -9.26
C LYS A 506 13.91 -55.93 -10.27
N GLY A 507 14.67 -54.93 -10.70
CA GLY A 507 14.29 -53.95 -11.69
C GLY A 507 14.16 -54.48 -13.11
N LYS A 508 14.64 -55.69 -13.43
CA LYS A 508 14.71 -56.24 -14.81
C LYS A 508 15.38 -55.28 -15.79
N LEU A 509 16.46 -54.63 -15.34
CA LEU A 509 17.21 -53.67 -16.15
C LEU A 509 18.14 -54.34 -17.18
N LEU A 510 18.41 -55.64 -17.02
CA LEU A 510 19.12 -56.49 -17.98
C LEU A 510 18.24 -56.93 -19.16
#